data_AF-A0A5F2BSG5-F1
#
_entry.id   AF-A0A5F2BSG5-F1
#
_cell.length_a   1.000
_cell.length_b   1.000
_cell.length_c   1.000
_cell.angle_alpha   90.00
_cell.angle_beta   90.00
_cell.angle_gamma   90.00
#
_symmetry.space_group_name_H-M   'P 1'
#
loop_
_entity.id
_entity.type
_entity.pdbx_description
1 polymer ?
#
loop_
_entity_poly.entity_id
_entity_poly.type
_entity_poly.pdbx_seq_one_letter_code
_entity_poly.pdbx_strand_id
1 'polypeptide(L)'
;MKAKNRLRLHSYLGILSILLLSLRIFLSFVPLLPSSFSFLISTQEILLEIALVSGKIGIILGLFAFLTGAGLGKYMFVQNSEYTEIHIILLLAGLALQIPSISENHSNFYANLVAWISYPLLIAGWIYGRRIRRKRK
;
A
#
# COMPACT_ATOMS: atom_id res chain seq x y z
N MET A 1 23.97 1.65 -9.42
CA MET A 1 23.46 0.64 -8.44
C MET A 1 23.27 -0.69 -9.16
N LYS A 2 23.83 -1.81 -8.66
CA LYS A 2 23.66 -3.14 -9.31
C LYS A 2 22.17 -3.50 -9.39
N ALA A 3 21.70 -4.11 -10.49
CA ALA A 3 20.29 -4.47 -10.72
C ALA A 3 19.66 -5.26 -9.56
N LYS A 4 20.45 -6.13 -8.91
CA LYS A 4 20.06 -6.89 -7.70
C LYS A 4 19.71 -5.99 -6.51
N ASN A 5 20.43 -4.90 -6.30
CA ASN A 5 20.18 -3.97 -5.19
C ASN A 5 18.93 -3.11 -5.47
N ARG A 6 18.67 -2.76 -6.73
CA ARG A 6 17.45 -2.04 -7.13
C ARG A 6 16.18 -2.87 -6.89
N LEU A 7 16.22 -4.17 -7.22
CA LEU A 7 15.13 -5.12 -6.92
C LEU A 7 14.89 -5.31 -5.42
N ARG A 8 15.96 -5.34 -4.62
CA ARG A 8 15.84 -5.38 -3.15
C ARG A 8 15.18 -4.12 -2.62
N LEU A 9 15.61 -2.95 -3.11
CA LEU A 9 15.05 -1.66 -2.73
C LEU A 9 13.56 -1.57 -3.08
N HIS A 10 13.16 -1.92 -4.31
CA HIS A 10 11.74 -2.02 -4.70
C HIS A 10 10.94 -2.90 -3.74
N SER A 11 11.47 -4.09 -3.40
CA SER A 11 10.80 -5.01 -2.48
C SER A 11 10.69 -4.43 -1.06
N TYR A 12 11.73 -3.77 -0.54
CA TYR A 12 11.69 -3.18 0.79
C TYR A 12 10.71 -2.01 0.86
N LEU A 13 10.74 -1.10 -0.13
CA LEU A 13 9.80 0.01 -0.21
C LEU A 13 8.36 -0.48 -0.36
N GLY A 14 8.12 -1.50 -1.19
CA GLY A 14 6.79 -2.07 -1.38
C GLY A 14 6.24 -2.74 -0.11
N ILE A 15 7.06 -3.53 0.59
CA ILE A 15 6.66 -4.15 1.86
C ILE A 15 6.37 -3.09 2.91
N LEU A 16 7.25 -2.08 3.04
CA LEU A 16 7.07 -1.01 4.03
C LEU A 16 5.82 -0.18 3.73
N SER A 17 5.55 0.12 2.46
CA SER A 17 4.32 0.77 2.02
C SER A 17 3.07 -0.01 2.44
N ILE A 18 3.02 -1.31 2.16
CA ILE A 18 1.88 -2.16 2.52
C ILE A 18 1.73 -2.28 4.04
N LEU A 19 2.83 -2.38 4.79
CA LEU A 19 2.77 -2.41 6.26
C LEU A 19 2.18 -1.13 6.84
N LEU A 20 2.57 0.04 6.34
CA LEU A 20 2.05 1.32 6.82
C LEU A 20 0.59 1.53 6.43
N LEU A 21 0.19 1.14 5.22
CA LEU A 21 -1.21 1.16 4.80
C LEU A 21 -2.05 0.19 5.64
N SER A 22 -1.48 -0.95 6.07
CA SER A 22 -2.17 -1.94 6.91
C SER A 22 -2.36 -1.39 8.30
N LEU A 23 -1.30 -0.78 8.83
CA LEU A 23 -1.32 -0.12 10.13
C LEU A 23 -2.40 0.97 10.16
N ARG A 24 -2.48 1.81 9.13
CA ARG A 24 -3.55 2.80 8.99
C ARG A 24 -4.94 2.17 9.13
N ILE A 25 -5.22 1.12 8.35
CA ILE A 25 -6.54 0.47 8.37
C ILE A 25 -6.82 -0.09 9.77
N PHE A 26 -5.86 -0.79 10.35
CA PHE A 26 -5.98 -1.36 11.69
C PHE A 26 -6.26 -0.29 12.75
N LEU A 27 -5.53 0.82 12.73
CA LEU A 27 -5.73 1.94 13.65
C LEU A 27 -7.05 2.67 13.41
N SER A 28 -7.55 2.70 12.17
CA SER A 28 -8.86 3.28 11.83
C SER A 28 -10.04 2.47 12.38
N PHE A 29 -9.84 1.22 12.80
CA PHE A 29 -10.86 0.40 13.48
C PHE A 29 -10.93 0.64 14.99
N VAL A 30 -9.87 1.17 15.59
CA VAL A 30 -9.81 1.37 17.05
C VAL A 30 -10.93 2.29 17.58
N PRO A 31 -11.35 3.35 16.86
CA PRO A 31 -12.50 4.16 17.27
C PRO A 31 -13.86 3.44 17.25
N LEU A 32 -13.98 2.27 16.60
CA LEU A 32 -15.21 1.47 16.59
C LEU A 32 -15.35 0.54 17.81
N LEU A 33 -14.33 0.44 18.68
CA LEU A 33 -14.43 -0.35 19.91
C LEU A 33 -15.39 0.32 20.91
N PRO A 34 -16.17 -0.46 21.68
CA PRO A 34 -17.15 0.06 22.62
C PRO A 34 -16.52 1.00 23.66
N SER A 35 -17.23 2.10 23.92
CA SER A 35 -16.86 3.25 24.76
C SER A 35 -16.67 2.96 26.26
N SER A 36 -16.73 1.69 26.66
CA SER A 36 -16.44 1.23 28.03
C SER A 36 -15.00 1.49 28.48
N PHE A 37 -14.10 1.91 27.57
CA PHE A 37 -12.77 2.43 27.87
C PHE A 37 -12.73 3.97 27.80
N SER A 38 -13.33 4.65 28.77
CA SER A 38 -13.41 6.13 28.82
C SER A 38 -12.06 6.85 28.95
N PHE A 39 -10.99 6.14 29.34
CA PHE A 39 -9.61 6.69 29.39
C PHE A 39 -8.97 6.89 28.00
N LEU A 40 -9.62 6.43 26.92
CA LEU A 40 -9.04 6.39 25.58
C LEU A 40 -9.40 7.56 24.65
N ILE A 41 -10.21 8.53 25.05
CA ILE A 41 -10.70 9.58 24.13
C ILE A 41 -9.56 10.46 23.60
N SER A 42 -8.64 10.89 24.49
CA SER A 42 -7.45 11.66 24.08
C SER A 42 -6.46 10.83 23.27
N THR A 43 -6.34 9.52 23.55
CA THR A 43 -5.47 8.62 22.78
C THR A 43 -6.06 8.23 21.43
N GLN A 44 -7.39 8.29 21.25
CA GLN A 44 -8.06 8.02 19.98
C GLN A 44 -7.75 9.06 18.91
N GLU A 45 -7.76 10.36 19.27
CA GLU A 45 -7.38 11.44 18.33
C GLU A 45 -5.92 11.30 17.88
N ILE A 46 -5.01 11.03 18.84
CA ILE A 46 -3.59 10.78 18.55
C ILE A 46 -3.43 9.54 17.65
N LEU A 47 -4.19 8.47 17.89
CA LEU A 47 -4.14 7.27 17.07
C LEU A 47 -4.61 7.53 15.64
N LEU A 48 -5.65 8.36 15.47
CA LEU A 48 -6.17 8.73 14.17
C LEU A 48 -5.16 9.59 13.39
N GLU A 49 -4.48 10.53 14.05
CA GLU A 49 -3.40 11.30 13.44
C GLU A 49 -2.24 10.39 13.00
N ILE A 50 -1.82 9.45 13.85
CA ILE A 50 -0.81 8.44 13.51
C ILE A 50 -1.26 7.58 12.33
N ALA A 51 -2.54 7.19 12.27
CA ALA A 51 -3.11 6.44 11.15
C ALA A 51 -3.05 7.25 9.83
N LEU A 52 -3.37 8.54 9.87
CA LEU A 52 -3.31 9.40 8.69
C LEU A 52 -1.87 9.64 8.23
N VAL A 53 -0.95 9.95 9.15
CA VAL A 53 0.47 10.16 8.84
C VAL A 53 1.10 8.89 8.29
N SER A 54 0.85 7.74 8.92
CA SER A 54 1.33 6.45 8.41
C SER A 54 0.76 6.12 7.03
N GLY A 55 -0.52 6.44 6.78
CA GLY A 55 -1.14 6.35 5.46
C GLY A 55 -0.43 7.17 4.39
N LYS A 56 -0.17 8.46 4.66
CA LYS A 56 0.53 9.38 3.75
C LYS A 56 1.93 8.86 3.41
N ILE A 57 2.70 8.47 4.43
CA ILE A 57 4.03 7.89 4.26
C ILE A 57 3.94 6.59 3.46
N GLY A 58 2.94 5.75 3.74
CA GLY A 58 2.66 4.51 3.03
C GLY A 58 2.44 4.72 1.54
N ILE A 59 1.63 5.71 1.13
CA ILE A 59 1.43 6.07 -0.28
C ILE A 59 2.74 6.52 -0.92
N ILE A 60 3.48 7.43 -0.28
CA ILE A 60 4.73 7.98 -0.82
C ILE A 60 5.75 6.85 -1.06
N LEU A 61 5.91 5.96 -0.08
CA LEU A 61 6.78 4.79 -0.23
C LEU A 61 6.29 3.83 -1.31
N GLY A 62 4.96 3.69 -1.47
CA GLY A 62 4.35 2.89 -2.54
C GLY A 62 4.64 3.47 -3.92
N LEU A 63 4.60 4.79 -4.06
CA LEU A 63 4.99 5.48 -5.28
C LEU A 63 6.49 5.30 -5.57
N PHE A 64 7.36 5.42 -4.57
CA PHE A 64 8.78 5.13 -4.76
C PHE A 64 9.04 3.65 -5.08
N ALA A 65 8.30 2.73 -4.47
CA ALA A 65 8.34 1.31 -4.82
C ALA A 65 7.95 1.13 -6.28
N PHE A 66 6.87 1.77 -6.73
CA PHE A 66 6.45 1.76 -8.12
C PHE A 66 7.55 2.31 -9.04
N LEU A 67 8.12 3.49 -8.77
CA LEU A 67 9.17 4.09 -9.61
C LEU A 67 10.47 3.27 -9.63
N THR A 68 10.82 2.64 -8.52
CA THR A 68 12.02 1.80 -8.42
C THR A 68 11.83 0.43 -9.07
N GLY A 69 10.58 -0.06 -9.11
CA GLY A 69 10.14 -1.27 -9.80
C GLY A 69 9.87 -1.07 -11.29
N ALA A 70 8.95 -0.18 -11.67
CA ALA A 70 8.67 0.20 -13.06
C ALA A 70 9.89 0.84 -13.75
N GLY A 71 10.78 1.49 -13.01
CA GLY A 71 12.10 1.91 -13.46
C GLY A 71 13.10 0.76 -13.67
N LEU A 72 12.68 -0.50 -13.58
CA LEU A 72 13.33 -1.64 -14.24
C LEU A 72 13.15 -1.52 -15.76
N GLY A 73 13.62 -0.40 -16.30
CA GLY A 73 13.79 -0.21 -17.73
C GLY A 73 14.47 -1.44 -18.32
N LYS A 74 13.84 -1.99 -19.36
CA LYS A 74 14.25 -3.17 -20.15
C LYS A 74 14.03 -4.58 -19.58
N TYR A 75 13.59 -4.80 -18.35
CA TYR A 75 13.37 -6.18 -17.91
C TYR A 75 11.94 -6.67 -18.19
N MET A 76 11.86 -7.62 -19.13
CA MET A 76 10.86 -8.71 -19.20
C MET A 76 9.67 -8.57 -20.15
N PHE A 77 9.80 -7.77 -21.22
CA PHE A 77 8.79 -7.70 -22.28
C PHE A 77 8.61 -8.99 -23.12
N VAL A 78 9.42 -10.04 -22.89
CA VAL A 78 9.47 -11.20 -23.82
C VAL A 78 9.01 -12.53 -23.21
N GLN A 79 8.92 -12.69 -21.87
CA GLN A 79 8.56 -14.00 -21.29
C GLN A 79 7.57 -14.01 -20.11
N ASN A 80 7.16 -12.86 -19.56
CA ASN A 80 6.09 -12.78 -18.53
C ASN A 80 5.45 -11.36 -18.50
N SER A 81 5.27 -10.74 -19.67
CA SER A 81 4.72 -9.38 -19.80
C SER A 81 3.33 -9.29 -19.15
N GLU A 82 2.45 -10.25 -19.42
CA GLU A 82 1.08 -10.27 -18.88
C GLU A 82 1.04 -10.21 -17.35
N TYR A 83 1.80 -11.07 -16.64
CA TYR A 83 1.83 -11.05 -15.18
C TYR A 83 2.45 -9.77 -14.62
N THR A 84 3.39 -9.17 -15.35
CA THR A 84 4.05 -7.92 -14.97
C THR A 84 3.11 -6.74 -15.15
N GLU A 85 2.35 -6.70 -16.24
CA GLU A 85 1.31 -5.71 -16.50
C GLU A 85 0.19 -5.80 -15.46
N ILE A 86 -0.31 -7.02 -15.18
CA ILE A 86 -1.31 -7.25 -14.14
C ILE A 86 -0.79 -6.78 -12.78
N HIS A 87 0.45 -7.11 -12.42
CA HIS A 87 1.08 -6.63 -11.18
C HIS A 87 1.11 -5.09 -11.09
N ILE A 88 1.54 -4.42 -12.17
CA ILE A 88 1.65 -2.97 -12.25
C ILE A 88 0.26 -2.32 -12.14
N ILE A 89 -0.71 -2.79 -12.90
CA ILE A 89 -2.08 -2.26 -12.92
C ILE A 89 -2.72 -2.41 -11.54
N LEU A 90 -2.63 -3.60 -10.93
CA LEU A 90 -3.22 -3.88 -9.62
C LEU A 90 -2.58 -3.04 -8.50
N LEU A 91 -1.24 -2.89 -8.52
CA LEU A 91 -0.56 -2.06 -7.53
C LEU A 91 -0.87 -0.58 -7.70
N LEU A 92 -0.90 -0.07 -8.94
CA LEU A 92 -1.18 1.33 -9.21
C LEU A 92 -2.63 1.68 -8.87
N ALA A 93 -3.59 0.83 -9.26
CA ALA A 93 -4.98 0.97 -8.90
C ALA A 93 -5.19 0.89 -7.38
N GLY A 94 -4.55 -0.08 -6.72
CA GLY A 94 -4.60 -0.22 -5.26
C GLY A 94 -4.03 0.99 -4.51
N LEU A 95 -2.97 1.62 -5.03
CA LEU A 95 -2.42 2.86 -4.50
C LEU A 95 -3.32 4.07 -4.77
N ALA A 96 -3.84 4.20 -6.00
CA ALA A 96 -4.70 5.32 -6.39
C ALA A 96 -5.98 5.38 -5.56
N LEU A 97 -6.59 4.22 -5.29
CA LEU A 97 -7.80 4.11 -4.46
C LEU A 97 -7.54 4.44 -2.98
N GLN A 98 -6.30 4.45 -2.50
CA GLN A 98 -5.98 4.93 -1.14
C GLN A 98 -5.99 6.46 -1.03
N ILE A 99 -5.81 7.19 -2.13
CA ILE A 99 -5.62 8.65 -2.13
C ILE A 99 -6.83 9.40 -1.55
N PRO A 100 -8.08 9.14 -1.97
CA PRO A 100 -9.24 9.91 -1.47
C PRO A 100 -9.35 9.87 0.04
N SER A 101 -9.15 8.68 0.61
CA SER A 101 -9.24 8.40 2.03
C SER A 101 -8.13 9.06 2.87
N ILE A 102 -7.02 9.45 2.26
CA ILE A 102 -5.89 10.12 2.92
C ILE A 102 -5.90 11.64 2.69
N SER A 103 -6.60 12.10 1.65
CA SER A 103 -6.72 13.52 1.31
C SER A 103 -7.74 14.26 2.16
N GLU A 104 -8.77 13.57 2.65
CA GLU A 104 -9.82 14.20 3.47
C GLU A 104 -9.39 14.25 4.94
N ASN A 105 -9.52 15.44 5.57
CA ASN A 105 -9.27 15.63 7.01
C ASN A 105 -10.42 15.09 7.89
N HIS A 106 -11.49 14.60 7.27
CA HIS A 106 -12.69 14.10 7.94
C HIS A 106 -12.94 12.67 7.48
N SER A 107 -13.52 11.83 8.34
CA SER A 107 -13.88 10.46 8.00
C SER A 107 -15.06 10.44 7.02
N ASN A 108 -14.77 10.33 5.72
CA ASN A 108 -15.80 10.06 4.72
C ASN A 108 -15.99 8.55 4.57
N PHE A 109 -17.22 8.10 4.78
CA PHE A 109 -17.59 6.69 4.68
C PHE A 109 -17.23 6.11 3.30
N TYR A 110 -17.51 6.84 2.22
CA TYR A 110 -17.23 6.39 0.86
C TYR A 110 -15.73 6.30 0.58
N ALA A 111 -14.94 7.27 1.05
CA ALA A 111 -13.49 7.24 0.86
C ALA A 111 -12.86 6.05 1.61
N ASN A 112 -13.35 5.72 2.81
CA ASN A 112 -12.90 4.56 3.57
C ASN A 112 -13.28 3.23 2.91
N LEU A 113 -14.48 3.12 2.33
CA LEU A 113 -14.87 1.95 1.54
C LEU A 113 -13.96 1.74 0.33
N VAL A 114 -13.62 2.83 -0.38
CA VAL A 114 -12.71 2.76 -1.53
C VAL A 114 -11.30 2.32 -1.11
N ALA A 115 -10.79 2.84 0.01
CA ALA A 115 -9.52 2.40 0.58
C ALA A 115 -9.53 0.93 1.02
N TRP A 116 -10.67 0.42 1.48
CA TRP A 116 -10.85 -1.01 1.77
C TRP A 116 -10.78 -1.87 0.52
N ILE A 117 -11.48 -1.49 -0.54
CA ILE A 117 -11.46 -2.21 -1.83
C ILE A 117 -10.05 -2.21 -2.41
N SER A 118 -9.26 -1.17 -2.13
CA SER A 118 -7.88 -1.10 -2.58
C SER A 118 -6.98 -2.20 -1.99
N TYR A 119 -7.27 -2.71 -0.79
CA TYR A 119 -6.45 -3.70 -0.11
C TYR A 119 -6.36 -5.04 -0.84
N PRO A 120 -7.49 -5.65 -1.22
CA PRO A 120 -7.49 -6.81 -2.11
C PRO A 120 -6.69 -6.59 -3.40
N LEU A 121 -6.76 -5.41 -4.00
CA LEU A 121 -5.99 -5.08 -5.22
C LEU A 121 -4.49 -5.06 -4.94
N LEU A 122 -4.05 -4.42 -3.84
CA LEU A 122 -2.63 -4.40 -3.44
C LEU A 122 -2.10 -5.81 -3.14
N ILE A 123 -2.89 -6.64 -2.46
CA ILE A 123 -2.54 -8.04 -2.17
C ILE A 123 -2.44 -8.84 -3.47
N ALA A 124 -3.43 -8.73 -4.37
CA ALA A 124 -3.42 -9.41 -5.65
C ALA A 124 -2.19 -9.00 -6.49
N GLY A 125 -1.93 -7.70 -6.58
CA GLY A 125 -0.73 -7.15 -7.22
C GLY A 125 0.54 -7.76 -6.64
N TRP A 126 0.69 -7.80 -5.31
CA TRP A 126 1.84 -8.43 -4.65
C TRP A 126 1.98 -9.93 -4.99
N ILE A 127 0.89 -10.70 -4.95
CA ILE A 127 0.91 -12.14 -5.31
C ILE A 127 1.44 -12.33 -6.73
N TYR A 128 0.96 -11.55 -7.69
CA TYR A 128 1.45 -11.59 -9.07
C TYR A 128 2.95 -11.23 -9.14
N GLY A 129 3.40 -10.22 -8.41
CA GLY A 129 4.81 -9.86 -8.28
C GLY A 129 5.70 -11.00 -7.78
N ARG A 130 5.20 -11.83 -6.86
CA ARG A 130 5.94 -13.01 -6.34
C ARG A 130 6.04 -14.13 -7.37
N ARG A 131 5.00 -14.34 -8.18
CA ARG A 131 5.00 -15.33 -9.27
C ARG A 131 6.06 -15.01 -10.33
N ILE A 132 6.21 -13.73 -10.68
CA ILE A 132 7.26 -13.24 -11.59
C ILE A 132 8.66 -13.61 -11.08
N ARG A 133 8.92 -13.43 -9.78
CA ARG A 133 10.23 -13.74 -9.17
C ARG A 133 10.53 -15.25 -9.11
N ARG A 134 9.50 -16.10 -8.93
CA ARG A 134 9.68 -17.56 -8.86
C ARG A 134 10.06 -18.18 -10.20
N LYS A 135 9.45 -17.74 -11.30
CA LYS A 135 9.79 -18.21 -12.66
C LYS A 135 11.19 -17.80 -13.14
N ARG A 136 11.87 -16.90 -12.40
CA ARG A 136 13.23 -16.45 -12.71
C ARG A 136 14.32 -17.29 -12.00
N LYS A 137 13.95 -18.06 -10.97
CA LYS A 137 14.85 -19.00 -10.32
C LYS A 137 14.76 -20.35 -11.00
#